data_AF-A0A946EKT1-F1
#
_entry.id   AF-A0A946EKT1-F1
#
_cell.length_a   1.000
_cell.length_b   1.000
_cell.length_c   1.000
_cell.angle_alpha   90.00
_cell.angle_beta   90.00
_cell.angle_gamma   90.00
#
_symmetry.space_group_name_H-M   'P 1'
#
loop_
_entity.id
_entity.type
_entity.pdbx_description
1 polymer ?
#
loop_
_entity_poly.entity_id
_entity_poly.type
_entity_poly.pdbx_seq_one_letter_code
_entity_poly.pdbx_strand_id
1 'polypeptide(L)'
;MISLIEQQIEPVKKQQTVRQRVVDYLATGKPLDHAPKSILTDVDRLYEMLERARSLGVTGISLSRELQSVARARAFGKAIAPLTESV
;
A
#
# COMPACT_ATOMS: atom_id res chain seq x y z
N MET A 1 -30.52 31.17 -20.75
CA MET A 1 -30.02 29.79 -20.67
C MET A 1 -28.55 29.86 -20.33
N ILE A 2 -28.24 29.75 -19.04
CA ILE A 2 -26.87 29.82 -18.51
C ILE A 2 -26.43 28.37 -18.31
N SER A 3 -25.31 28.01 -18.94
CA SER A 3 -24.79 26.66 -19.04
C SER A 3 -24.63 25.97 -17.68
N LEU A 4 -25.22 24.79 -17.55
CA LEU A 4 -25.06 23.83 -16.45
C LEU A 4 -23.66 23.17 -16.38
N ILE A 5 -22.60 23.88 -16.79
CA ILE A 5 -21.23 23.35 -16.86
C ILE A 5 -20.27 24.15 -15.98
N GLU A 6 -20.77 24.73 -14.88
CA GLU A 6 -19.97 25.45 -13.89
C GLU A 6 -19.91 24.75 -12.52
N GLN A 7 -20.26 23.46 -12.43
CA GLN A 7 -20.49 22.83 -11.11
C GLN A 7 -19.53 21.74 -10.62
N GLN A 8 -18.41 21.43 -11.27
CA GLN A 8 -17.48 20.43 -10.69
C GLN A 8 -16.00 20.68 -11.01
N ILE A 9 -15.54 21.94 -10.93
CA ILE A 9 -14.09 22.23 -10.87
C ILE A 9 -13.74 22.58 -9.42
N GLU A 10 -13.97 21.62 -8.51
CA GLU A 10 -13.25 21.56 -7.24
C GLU A 10 -12.13 20.51 -7.38
N PRO A 11 -10.96 20.79 -6.80
CA PRO A 11 -9.70 20.40 -7.41
C PRO A 11 -9.47 18.91 -7.31
N VAL A 12 -8.89 18.38 -8.38
CA VAL A 12 -8.15 17.11 -8.44
C VAL A 12 -6.99 17.19 -7.42
N LYS A 13 -7.27 17.10 -6.12
CA LYS A 13 -6.35 16.49 -5.16
C LYS A 13 -6.25 15.05 -5.61
N LYS A 14 -5.35 14.80 -6.59
CA LYS A 14 -5.05 13.50 -7.16
C LYS A 14 -5.17 12.48 -6.05
N GLN A 15 -6.19 11.62 -6.10
CA GLN A 15 -6.22 10.43 -5.26
C GLN A 15 -4.99 9.62 -5.65
N GLN A 16 -3.87 9.87 -4.98
CA GLN A 16 -2.62 9.18 -5.25
C GLN A 16 -2.90 7.69 -5.04
N THR A 17 -2.58 6.87 -6.03
CA THR A 17 -2.78 5.43 -5.92
C THR A 17 -1.92 4.89 -4.76
N VAL A 18 -2.34 3.78 -4.15
CA VAL A 18 -1.58 3.09 -3.09
C VAL A 18 -0.12 2.89 -3.50
N ARG A 19 0.11 2.49 -4.76
CA ARG A 19 1.45 2.36 -5.35
C ARG A 19 2.22 3.68 -5.35
N GLN A 20 1.59 4.77 -5.79
CA GLN A 20 2.27 6.06 -5.88
C GLN A 20 2.72 6.56 -4.51
N ARG A 21 1.89 6.42 -3.47
CA ARG A 21 2.25 6.86 -2.11
C ARG A 21 3.44 6.09 -1.54
N VAL A 22 3.49 4.78 -1.78
CA VAL A 22 4.64 3.96 -1.37
C VAL A 22 5.89 4.34 -2.16
N VAL A 23 5.78 4.58 -3.47
CA VAL A 23 6.90 5.05 -4.30
C VAL A 23 7.40 6.42 -3.84
N ASP A 24 6.50 7.38 -3.60
CA ASP A 24 6.84 8.72 -3.12
C ASP A 24 7.56 8.64 -1.77
N TYR A 25 7.13 7.74 -0.87
CA TYR A 25 7.81 7.51 0.40
C TYR A 25 9.21 6.91 0.21
N LEU A 26 9.34 5.87 -0.63
CA LEU A 26 10.65 5.27 -0.91
C LEU A 26 11.63 6.27 -1.53
N ALA A 27 11.13 7.21 -2.35
CA ALA A 27 11.94 8.29 -2.92
C ALA A 27 12.51 9.25 -1.85
N THR A 28 11.95 9.28 -0.64
CA THR A 28 12.53 10.05 0.47
C THR A 28 13.81 9.44 1.04
N GLY A 29 14.12 8.18 0.69
CA GLY A 29 15.28 7.45 1.22
C GLY A 29 15.19 7.10 2.71
N LYS A 30 14.05 7.38 3.36
CA LYS A 30 13.85 7.04 4.76
C LYS A 30 13.57 5.53 4.90
N PRO A 31 14.12 4.88 5.95
CA PRO A 31 13.86 3.48 6.21
C PRO A 31 12.37 3.22 6.48
N LEU A 32 11.85 2.11 5.94
CA LEU A 32 10.45 1.70 6.10
C LEU A 32 10.05 1.45 7.56
N ASP A 33 11.00 1.18 8.45
CA ASP A 33 10.75 1.03 9.89
C ASP A 33 10.24 2.31 10.55
N HIS A 34 10.56 3.46 9.97
CA HIS A 34 10.09 4.79 10.40
C HIS A 34 8.92 5.29 9.54
N ALA A 35 8.33 4.44 8.70
CA ALA A 35 7.23 4.85 7.84
C ALA A 35 5.97 5.17 8.66
N PRO A 36 5.22 6.22 8.27
CA PRO A 36 3.91 6.48 8.84
C PRO A 36 3.00 5.25 8.71
N LYS A 37 2.11 5.06 9.69
CA LYS A 37 1.13 3.95 9.69
C LYS A 37 0.31 3.88 8.39
N SER A 38 0.03 5.02 7.76
CA SER A 38 -0.64 5.10 6.46
C SER A 38 0.17 4.42 5.34
N ILE A 39 1.47 4.70 5.25
CA ILE A 39 2.37 4.06 4.28
C ILE A 39 2.47 2.56 4.56
N LEU A 40 2.62 2.17 5.83
CA LEU A 40 2.67 0.76 6.21
C LEU A 40 1.38 0.00 5.85
N THR A 41 0.23 0.66 5.97
CA THR A 41 -1.07 0.11 5.54
C THR A 41 -1.13 -0.04 4.03
N ASP A 42 -0.56 0.91 3.28
CA ASP A 42 -0.46 0.82 1.83
C ASP A 42 0.49 -0.30 1.38
N VAL A 43 1.60 -0.52 2.09
CA VAL A 43 2.49 -1.68 1.87
C VAL A 43 1.74 -3.00 2.08
N ASP A 44 0.96 -3.09 3.16
CA ASP A 44 0.14 -4.27 3.44
C ASP A 44 -0.85 -4.54 2.28
N ARG A 45 -1.52 -3.50 1.75
CA ARG A 45 -2.43 -3.62 0.60
C ARG A 45 -1.73 -4.08 -0.67
N LEU A 46 -0.55 -3.54 -0.97
CA LEU A 46 0.23 -3.98 -2.14
C LEU A 46 0.61 -5.45 -2.03
N TYR A 47 0.94 -5.91 -0.82
CA TYR A 47 1.25 -7.30 -0.57
C TYR A 47 0.04 -8.22 -0.79
N GLU A 48 -1.13 -7.86 -0.25
CA GLU A 48 -2.38 -8.60 -0.47
C GLU A 48 -2.79 -8.64 -1.96
N MET A 49 -2.54 -7.58 -2.72
CA MET A 49 -2.78 -7.56 -4.16
C MET A 49 -1.87 -8.54 -4.90
N LEU A 50 -0.60 -8.64 -4.48
CA LEU A 50 0.36 -9.58 -5.06
C LEU A 50 0.03 -11.03 -4.74
N GLU A 51 -0.32 -11.33 -3.49
CA GLU A 51 -0.73 -12.69 -3.11
C GLU A 51 -1.98 -13.11 -3.89
N ARG A 52 -2.95 -12.20 -4.07
CA ARG A 52 -4.10 -12.44 -4.95
C ARG A 52 -3.69 -12.69 -6.39
N ALA A 53 -2.82 -11.86 -6.98
CA ALA A 53 -2.34 -12.06 -8.34
C ALA A 53 -1.64 -13.42 -8.51
N ARG A 54 -0.81 -13.82 -7.53
CA ARG A 54 -0.15 -15.12 -7.50
C ARG A 54 -1.14 -16.29 -7.43
N SER A 55 -2.18 -16.18 -6.60
CA SER A 55 -3.24 -17.20 -6.53
C SER A 55 -4.01 -17.35 -7.85
N LEU A 56 -4.06 -16.30 -8.66
CA LEU A 56 -4.67 -16.29 -9.99
C LEU A 56 -3.70 -16.75 -11.10
N GLY A 57 -2.51 -17.24 -10.73
CA GLY A 57 -1.50 -17.72 -11.69
C GLY A 57 -0.70 -16.62 -12.39
N VAL A 58 -0.83 -15.36 -11.96
CA VAL A 58 -0.05 -14.26 -12.52
C VAL A 58 1.39 -14.35 -12.03
N THR A 59 2.32 -14.49 -12.97
CA THR A 59 3.77 -14.56 -12.71
C THR A 59 4.48 -13.28 -13.16
N GLY A 60 5.72 -13.07 -12.70
CA GLY A 60 6.53 -11.91 -13.07
C GLY A 60 6.27 -10.61 -12.29
N ILE A 61 5.34 -10.62 -11.32
CA ILE A 61 5.08 -9.45 -10.45
C ILE A 61 5.70 -9.68 -9.07
N SER A 62 6.51 -8.72 -8.62
CA SER A 62 7.17 -8.75 -7.32
C SER A 62 7.35 -7.34 -6.74
N LEU A 63 7.43 -7.26 -5.40
CA LEU A 63 7.94 -6.06 -4.73
C LEU A 63 9.47 -6.05 -4.81
N SER A 64 10.06 -4.86 -4.61
CA SER A 64 11.49 -4.79 -4.33
C SER A 64 11.84 -5.61 -3.08
N ARG A 65 13.09 -6.07 -2.98
CA ARG A 65 13.54 -6.94 -1.88
C ARG A 65 13.22 -6.39 -0.49
N GLU A 66 13.50 -5.11 -0.28
CA GLU A 66 13.26 -4.41 0.98
C GLU A 66 11.76 -4.34 1.31
N LEU A 67 10.96 -3.91 0.34
CA LEU A 67 9.51 -3.78 0.50
C LEU A 67 8.85 -5.16 0.72
N GLN A 68 9.36 -6.19 0.05
CA GLN A 68 8.94 -7.57 0.25
C GLN A 68 9.24 -8.07 1.66
N SER A 69 10.42 -7.74 2.21
CA SER A 69 10.82 -8.13 3.56
C SER A 69 9.91 -7.51 4.61
N VAL A 70 9.67 -6.20 4.50
CA VAL A 70 8.78 -5.47 5.41
C VAL A 70 7.35 -5.99 5.32
N ALA A 71 6.82 -6.17 4.10
CA ALA A 71 5.49 -6.71 3.89
C ALA A 71 5.31 -8.10 4.52
N ARG A 72 6.28 -9.01 4.35
CA ARG A 72 6.23 -10.34 4.98
C ARG A 72 6.31 -10.27 6.49
N ALA A 73 7.22 -9.48 7.06
CA ALA A 73 7.35 -9.34 8.50
C ALA A 73 6.05 -8.84 9.14
N ARG A 74 5.38 -7.89 8.48
CA ARG A 74 4.10 -7.36 8.92
C ARG A 74 2.95 -8.34 8.75
N ALA A 75 2.89 -9.05 7.62
CA ALA A 75 1.90 -10.10 7.41
C ALA A 75 2.03 -11.22 8.46
N PHE A 76 3.26 -11.60 8.77
CA PHE A 76 3.56 -12.54 9.85
C PHE A 76 3.09 -12.01 11.21
N GLY A 77 3.46 -10.78 11.55
CA GLY A 77 3.02 -10.12 12.79
C GLY A 77 1.49 -10.11 12.95
N LYS A 78 0.76 -9.81 11.87
CA LYS A 78 -0.72 -9.86 11.87
C LYS A 78 -1.27 -11.28 12.03
N ALA A 79 -0.60 -12.28 11.45
CA ALA A 79 -1.04 -13.67 11.56
C ALA A 79 -0.83 -14.24 12.98
N ILE A 80 0.21 -13.80 13.69
CA ILE A 80 0.51 -14.27 15.05
C ILE A 80 -0.13 -13.41 16.15
N ALA A 81 -0.49 -12.16 15.88
CA ALA A 81 -1.08 -11.26 16.90
C ALA A 81 -2.29 -11.88 17.64
N PRO A 82 -3.25 -12.55 16.96
CA PRO A 82 -4.35 -13.24 17.64
C PRO A 82 -3.89 -14.36 18.58
N LEU A 83 -2.76 -15.02 18.28
CA LEU A 83 -2.19 -16.08 19.11
C LEU A 83 -1.53 -15.52 20.38
N THR A 84 -1.04 -14.28 20.33
CA THR A 84 -0.38 -13.62 21.47
C THR A 84 -1.34 -12.87 22.38
N GLU A 85 -2.53 -12.50 21.90
CA GLU A 85 -3.59 -11.87 22.72
C GLU A 85 -4.34 -12.89 23.60
N SER A 86 -4.07 -14.19 23.42
CA SER A 86 -4.71 -15.30 24.14
C SER A 86 -3.93 -15.77 25.38
N VAL A 87 -2.89 -15.05 25.81
CA VAL A 87 -2.01 -15.39 26.94
C VAL A 87 -2.25 -14.49 28.14
#